data_AF-A0A7J8YJU7-F1
#
_entry.id   AF-A0A7J8YJU7-F1
#
_cell.length_a   1.000
_cell.length_b   1.000
_cell.length_c   1.000
_cell.angle_alpha   90.00
_cell.angle_beta   90.00
_cell.angle_gamma   90.00
#
_symmetry.space_group_name_H-M   'P 1'
#
loop_
_entity.id
_entity.type
_entity.pdbx_description
1 polymer ?
#
loop_
_entity_poly.entity_id
_entity_poly.type
_entity_poly.pdbx_seq_one_letter_code
_entity_poly.pdbx_strand_id
1 'polypeptide(L)'
;SDLAELQQFHEIIVASAIFGNYDLIQQPRNISEEAKRNVPFYMFIDEETEAYMKNRSMLDSSKRVGLWRIIVIHNVPYSDARRNGKVPKLLLHRIFPNIRYSIWIDGKLQLVVDPYQILERFLWRQNANFAISRHYRRFDVFVEAEANKAAGKYDNSSIDAQVDFYRTEGLTPYSEAKLPIISDVPEGCVLIKEHIPITNLFTCLWFNEVDRFTSRDQLSFGIVRDKIMAKVDWHINMFLDCERRNFVIQVH
;
A
#
# COMPACT_ATOMS: atom_id res chain seq x y z
N SER A 1 -14.19 20.21 8.81
CA SER A 1 -12.94 19.68 9.38
C SER A 1 -12.55 18.43 8.60
N ASP A 2 -11.29 18.01 8.64
CA ASP A 2 -10.85 16.79 7.95
C ASP A 2 -11.55 15.55 8.52
N LEU A 3 -11.84 15.52 9.83
CA LEU A 3 -12.58 14.43 10.46
C LEU A 3 -13.97 14.18 9.83
N ALA A 4 -14.72 15.24 9.54
CA ALA A 4 -16.04 15.11 8.92
C ALA A 4 -15.95 14.53 7.50
N GLU A 5 -14.88 14.85 6.76
CA GLU A 5 -14.60 14.27 5.45
C GLU A 5 -14.30 12.77 5.58
N LEU A 6 -13.39 12.39 6.48
CA LEU A 6 -12.95 11.00 6.64
C LEU A 6 -14.09 10.06 7.06
N GLN A 7 -15.15 10.61 7.69
CA GLN A 7 -16.35 9.88 8.10
C GLN A 7 -17.40 9.74 6.99
N GLN A 8 -17.28 10.45 5.87
CA GLN A 8 -18.22 10.31 4.76
C GLN A 8 -18.12 8.94 4.11
N PHE A 9 -19.24 8.48 3.56
CA PHE A 9 -19.23 7.29 2.73
C PHE A 9 -18.56 7.59 1.39
N HIS A 10 -17.60 6.76 1.00
CA HIS A 10 -17.05 6.76 -0.34
C HIS A 10 -17.10 5.36 -0.92
N GLU A 11 -17.64 5.23 -2.13
CA GLU A 11 -17.62 3.94 -2.82
C GLU A 11 -16.19 3.55 -3.21
N ILE A 12 -15.41 4.49 -3.74
CA ILE A 12 -14.02 4.28 -4.15
C ILE A 12 -13.20 5.47 -3.67
N ILE A 13 -12.02 5.21 -3.11
CA ILE A 13 -11.00 6.25 -2.87
C ILE A 13 -9.68 5.87 -3.54
N VAL A 14 -8.90 6.88 -3.92
CA VAL A 14 -7.48 6.71 -4.23
C VAL A 14 -6.67 7.37 -3.13
N ALA A 15 -5.70 6.66 -2.58
CA ALA A 15 -4.90 7.15 -1.46
C ALA A 15 -3.41 7.01 -1.73
N SER A 16 -2.64 7.97 -1.25
CA SER A 16 -1.18 7.97 -1.26
C SER A 16 -0.64 8.68 -0.03
N ALA A 17 0.67 8.60 0.19
CA ALA A 17 1.31 9.35 1.24
C ALA A 17 2.76 9.73 0.93
N ILE A 18 3.19 10.86 1.50
CA ILE A 18 4.57 11.35 1.49
C ILE A 18 4.89 11.83 2.91
N PHE A 19 5.83 11.13 3.56
CA PHE A 19 6.36 11.50 4.86
C PHE A 19 7.83 11.87 4.72
N GLY A 20 8.37 12.73 5.58
CA GLY A 20 9.77 13.17 5.59
C GLY A 20 10.21 13.84 4.28
N ASN A 21 9.26 14.36 3.49
CA ASN A 21 9.50 15.00 2.20
C ASN A 21 10.35 14.13 1.23
N TYR A 22 10.20 12.80 1.31
CA TYR A 22 11.02 11.86 0.53
C TYR A 22 10.71 11.86 -0.98
N ASP A 23 9.48 12.19 -1.35
CA ASP A 23 8.97 12.09 -2.72
C ASP A 23 8.31 13.41 -3.16
N LEU A 24 8.23 13.62 -4.47
CA LEU A 24 7.43 14.70 -5.07
C LEU A 24 6.01 14.20 -5.36
N ILE A 25 5.00 15.03 -5.08
CA ILE A 25 3.61 14.71 -5.41
C ILE A 25 3.44 14.53 -6.92
N GLN A 26 3.04 13.33 -7.32
CA GLN A 26 2.72 12.99 -8.70
C GLN A 26 1.22 13.19 -8.97
N GLN A 27 0.88 13.97 -10.00
CA GLN A 27 -0.52 14.19 -10.38
C GLN A 27 -1.08 13.01 -11.17
N PRO A 28 -2.23 12.42 -10.79
CA PRO A 28 -2.88 11.40 -11.61
C PRO A 28 -3.17 11.92 -13.03
N ARG A 29 -3.01 11.06 -14.03
CA ARG A 29 -3.28 11.35 -15.45
C ARG A 29 -4.34 10.40 -15.99
N ASN A 30 -4.99 10.81 -17.08
CA ASN A 30 -6.03 10.04 -17.77
C ASN A 30 -7.20 9.62 -16.86
N ILE A 31 -7.57 10.49 -15.91
CA ILE A 31 -8.72 10.30 -15.04
C ILE A 31 -9.96 10.86 -15.76
N SER A 32 -11.01 10.05 -15.89
CA SER A 32 -12.27 10.44 -16.51
C SER A 32 -12.99 11.53 -15.70
N GLU A 33 -13.86 12.30 -16.35
CA GLU A 33 -14.68 13.30 -15.66
C GLU A 33 -15.62 12.66 -14.62
N GLU A 34 -16.05 11.42 -14.84
CA GLU A 34 -16.84 10.67 -13.86
C GLU A 34 -16.02 10.33 -12.62
N ALA A 35 -14.80 9.82 -12.80
CA ALA A 35 -13.91 9.53 -11.68
C ALA A 35 -13.50 10.80 -10.93
N LYS A 36 -13.24 11.92 -11.63
CA LYS A 36 -12.95 13.21 -10.97
C LYS A 36 -14.09 13.71 -10.09
N ARG A 37 -15.35 13.40 -10.43
CA ARG A 37 -16.53 13.78 -9.64
C ARG A 37 -16.76 12.86 -8.44
N ASN A 38 -16.58 11.56 -8.62
CA ASN A 38 -17.07 10.57 -7.65
C ASN A 38 -15.96 9.90 -6.82
N VAL A 39 -14.71 9.93 -7.28
CA VAL A 39 -13.58 9.27 -6.64
C VAL A 39 -12.68 10.33 -5.99
N PRO A 40 -12.74 10.53 -4.66
CA PRO A 40 -11.81 11.40 -3.99
C PRO A 40 -10.39 10.82 -3.96
N PHE A 41 -9.42 11.70 -4.15
CA PHE A 41 -8.00 11.41 -4.10
C PHE A 41 -7.42 12.03 -2.84
N TYR A 42 -6.88 11.22 -1.93
CA TYR A 42 -6.30 11.65 -0.66
C TYR A 42 -4.79 11.45 -0.64
N MET A 43 -4.07 12.48 -0.22
CA MET A 43 -2.62 12.44 0.00
C MET A 43 -2.35 12.73 1.47
N PHE A 44 -1.81 11.75 2.18
CA PHE A 44 -1.38 11.90 3.57
C PHE A 44 0.03 12.45 3.64
N ILE A 45 0.24 13.49 4.44
CA ILE A 45 1.57 14.08 4.65
C ILE A 45 1.81 14.35 6.13
N ASP A 46 3.08 14.44 6.54
CA ASP A 46 3.46 14.97 7.85
C ASP A 46 3.67 16.48 7.84
N GLU A 47 3.88 17.04 9.03
CA GLU A 47 4.09 18.47 9.24
C GLU A 47 5.38 18.98 8.57
N GLU A 48 6.41 18.14 8.46
CA GLU A 48 7.64 18.47 7.73
C GLU A 48 7.36 18.67 6.24
N THR A 49 6.65 17.73 5.62
CA THR A 49 6.25 17.81 4.21
C THR A 49 5.28 18.98 3.98
N GLU A 50 4.34 19.21 4.90
CA GLU A 50 3.42 20.34 4.83
C GLU A 50 4.16 21.69 4.84
N ALA A 51 5.13 21.86 5.75
CA ALA A 51 5.94 23.06 5.84
C ALA A 51 6.75 23.31 4.56
N TYR A 52 7.36 22.26 4.00
CA TYR A 52 8.05 22.34 2.71
C TYR A 52 7.12 22.80 1.58
N MET A 53 5.92 22.23 1.51
CA MET A 53 4.93 22.57 0.48
C MET A 53 4.39 24.00 0.61
N LYS A 54 4.15 24.48 1.83
CA LYS A 54 3.77 25.88 2.11
C LYS A 54 4.87 26.85 1.66
N ASN A 55 6.13 26.53 1.96
CA ASN A 55 7.28 27.37 1.56
C ASN A 55 7.45 27.46 0.03
N ARG A 56 6.97 26.47 -0.72
CA ARG A 56 6.97 26.48 -2.20
C ARG A 56 5.66 26.98 -2.81
N SER A 57 4.73 27.51 -2.00
CA SER A 57 3.41 27.96 -2.45
C SER A 57 2.62 26.87 -3.20
N MET A 58 2.87 25.59 -2.88
CA MET A 58 2.19 24.45 -3.49
C MET A 58 0.84 24.15 -2.82
N LEU A 59 0.70 24.52 -1.54
CA LEU A 59 -0.53 24.40 -0.77
C LEU A 59 -1.24 25.75 -0.74
N ASP A 60 -2.42 25.81 -1.35
CA ASP A 60 -3.34 26.94 -1.18
C ASP A 60 -4.31 26.70 0.00
N SER A 61 -5.19 27.67 0.25
CA SER A 61 -6.23 27.57 1.28
C SER A 61 -7.24 26.44 1.06
N SER A 62 -7.28 25.85 -0.15
CA SER A 62 -8.18 24.76 -0.47
C SER A 62 -7.69 23.40 0.03
N LYS A 63 -6.46 23.33 0.59
CA LYS A 63 -5.79 22.07 0.99
C LYS A 63 -5.76 21.05 -0.14
N ARG A 64 -5.65 21.50 -1.39
CA ARG A 64 -5.55 20.62 -2.57
C ARG A 64 -4.29 20.91 -3.36
N VAL A 65 -3.78 19.87 -4.00
CA VAL A 65 -2.74 19.96 -5.03
C VAL A 65 -3.21 19.15 -6.23
N GLY A 66 -3.75 19.84 -7.22
CA GLY A 66 -4.43 19.20 -8.36
C GLY A 66 -5.60 18.34 -7.89
N LEU A 67 -5.57 17.04 -8.20
CA LEU A 67 -6.64 16.12 -7.77
C LEU A 67 -6.54 15.75 -6.28
N TRP A 68 -5.34 15.79 -5.71
CA TRP A 68 -5.11 15.38 -4.33
C TRP A 68 -5.69 16.38 -3.33
N ARG A 69 -6.54 15.88 -2.44
CA ARG A 69 -6.85 16.52 -1.17
C ARG A 69 -5.80 16.13 -0.14
N ILE A 70 -5.17 17.13 0.47
CA ILE A 70 -4.08 16.94 1.42
C ILE A 70 -4.66 16.75 2.82
N ILE A 71 -4.23 15.67 3.48
CA ILE A 71 -4.54 15.36 4.88
C ILE A 71 -3.22 15.38 5.66
N VAL A 72 -3.08 16.34 6.56
CA VAL A 72 -1.89 16.48 7.40
C VAL A 72 -2.06 15.61 8.64
N ILE A 73 -1.11 14.70 8.86
CA ILE A 73 -1.07 13.85 10.03
C ILE A 73 -0.15 14.53 11.05
N HIS A 74 -0.78 15.02 12.11
CA HIS A 74 -0.08 15.53 13.28
C HIS A 74 0.30 14.38 14.22
N ASN A 75 1.43 14.52 14.93
CA ASN A 75 1.91 13.53 15.90
C ASN A 75 2.06 12.12 15.31
N VAL A 76 2.89 11.99 14.26
CA VAL A 76 3.16 10.69 13.65
C VAL A 76 3.76 9.70 14.67
N PRO A 77 3.37 8.42 14.62
CA PRO A 77 3.69 7.46 15.69
C PRO A 77 5.14 6.96 15.69
N TYR A 78 5.85 7.06 14.56
CA TYR A 78 7.20 6.54 14.41
C TYR A 78 8.19 7.62 13.99
N SER A 79 9.46 7.44 14.36
CA SER A 79 10.56 8.26 13.85
C SER A 79 10.93 7.90 12.39
N ASP A 80 10.69 6.66 11.97
CA ASP A 80 10.92 6.22 10.58
C ASP A 80 9.73 6.61 9.69
N ALA A 81 9.96 7.54 8.77
CA ALA A 81 8.94 8.00 7.82
C ALA A 81 8.39 6.85 6.94
N ARG A 82 9.22 5.85 6.60
CA ARG A 82 8.76 4.71 5.80
C ARG A 82 7.73 3.88 6.55
N ARG A 83 7.93 3.68 7.86
CA ARG A 83 6.97 3.03 8.76
C ARG A 83 5.72 3.88 8.95
N ASN A 84 5.84 5.20 9.10
CA ASN A 84 4.68 6.10 9.12
C ASN A 84 3.81 5.95 7.86
N GLY A 85 4.44 5.84 6.68
CA GLY A 85 3.74 5.56 5.43
C GLY A 85 2.95 4.24 5.40
N LYS A 86 3.30 3.26 6.25
CA LYS A 86 2.57 1.99 6.34
C LYS A 86 1.23 2.12 7.06
N VAL A 87 1.06 3.15 7.90
CA VAL A 87 -0.19 3.40 8.63
C VAL A 87 -1.32 3.70 7.64
N PRO A 88 -1.28 4.78 6.83
CA PRO A 88 -2.33 5.03 5.87
C PRO A 88 -2.33 4.01 4.74
N LYS A 89 -1.25 3.26 4.49
CA LYS A 89 -1.23 2.19 3.47
C LYS A 89 -2.07 0.98 3.85
N LEU A 90 -1.83 0.44 5.04
CA LEU A 90 -2.41 -0.83 5.48
C LEU A 90 -3.69 -0.62 6.30
N LEU A 91 -3.83 0.54 6.95
CA LEU A 91 -4.94 0.84 7.85
C LEU A 91 -5.92 1.88 7.30
N LEU A 92 -6.06 2.03 5.96
CA LEU A 92 -7.04 2.96 5.36
C LEU A 92 -8.44 2.81 5.96
N HIS A 93 -8.90 1.58 6.15
CA HIS A 93 -10.21 1.27 6.73
C HIS A 93 -10.41 1.70 8.19
N ARG A 94 -9.32 2.03 8.90
CA ARG A 94 -9.35 2.60 10.26
C ARG A 94 -9.42 4.12 10.21
N ILE A 95 -8.88 4.73 9.15
CA ILE A 95 -8.90 6.17 8.91
C ILE A 95 -10.23 6.59 8.27
N PHE A 96 -10.67 5.82 7.28
CA PHE A 96 -11.96 5.94 6.60
C PHE A 96 -12.83 4.73 6.96
N PRO A 97 -13.70 4.83 7.97
CA PRO A 97 -14.53 3.70 8.39
C PRO A 97 -15.61 3.33 7.36
N ASN A 98 -15.96 4.25 6.46
CA ASN A 98 -17.10 4.12 5.53
C ASN A 98 -16.66 4.06 4.07
N ILE A 99 -15.69 3.21 3.73
CA ILE A 99 -15.22 3.02 2.35
C ILE A 99 -15.50 1.61 1.85
N ARG A 100 -15.84 1.47 0.56
CA ARG A 100 -16.02 0.15 -0.07
C ARG A 100 -14.78 -0.33 -0.81
N TYR A 101 -14.17 0.51 -1.64
CA TYR A 101 -12.95 0.19 -2.38
C TYR A 101 -11.85 1.24 -2.15
N SER A 102 -10.59 0.80 -2.14
CA SER A 102 -9.44 1.70 -2.19
C SER A 102 -8.40 1.24 -3.20
N ILE A 103 -7.71 2.22 -3.78
CA ILE A 103 -6.47 2.03 -4.53
C ILE A 103 -5.38 2.81 -3.80
N TRP A 104 -4.48 2.10 -3.14
CA TRP A 104 -3.26 2.66 -2.58
C TRP A 104 -2.20 2.78 -3.67
N ILE A 105 -1.46 3.90 -3.69
CA ILE A 105 -0.34 4.13 -4.59
C ILE A 105 0.79 4.79 -3.79
N ASP A 106 1.99 4.21 -3.79
CA ASP A 106 3.17 4.83 -3.13
C ASP A 106 3.49 6.20 -3.78
N GLY A 107 3.92 7.18 -2.98
CA GLY A 107 4.11 8.58 -3.40
C GLY A 107 5.06 8.79 -4.60
N LYS A 108 6.04 7.90 -4.78
CA LYS A 108 6.96 7.89 -5.94
C LYS A 108 6.29 7.56 -7.28
N LEU A 109 5.05 7.08 -7.28
CA LEU A 109 4.35 6.60 -8.47
C LEU A 109 3.27 7.58 -8.92
N GLN A 110 3.11 7.68 -10.23
CA GLN A 110 2.03 8.40 -10.88
C GLN A 110 0.97 7.41 -11.40
N LEU A 111 -0.28 7.61 -11.00
CA LEU A 111 -1.44 6.93 -11.60
C LEU A 111 -1.68 7.45 -13.02
N VAL A 112 -1.79 6.55 -14.00
CA VAL A 112 -1.99 6.91 -15.42
C VAL A 112 -3.19 6.25 -16.08
N VAL A 113 -4.00 5.53 -15.30
CA VAL A 113 -5.24 4.88 -15.74
C VAL A 113 -6.35 5.16 -14.73
N ASP A 114 -7.58 5.25 -15.22
CA ASP A 114 -8.76 5.54 -14.43
C ASP A 114 -9.04 4.48 -13.32
N PRO A 115 -9.37 4.89 -12.08
CA PRO A 115 -9.67 4.00 -10.97
C PRO A 115 -10.72 2.92 -11.26
N TYR A 116 -11.76 3.25 -12.04
CA TYR A 116 -12.80 2.27 -12.39
C TYR A 116 -12.24 1.13 -13.24
N GLN A 117 -11.35 1.44 -14.20
CA GLN A 117 -10.72 0.43 -15.05
C GLN A 117 -9.79 -0.49 -14.24
N ILE A 118 -9.14 0.04 -13.21
CA ILE A 118 -8.27 -0.73 -12.31
C ILE A 118 -9.11 -1.71 -11.48
N LEU A 119 -10.19 -1.24 -10.85
CA LEU A 119 -11.08 -2.10 -10.08
C LEU A 119 -11.73 -3.17 -10.97
N GLU A 120 -12.18 -2.78 -12.16
CA GLU A 120 -12.79 -3.68 -13.13
C GLU A 120 -11.83 -4.82 -13.52
N ARG A 121 -10.58 -4.48 -13.86
CA ARG A 121 -9.59 -5.45 -14.30
C ARG A 121 -9.11 -6.37 -13.18
N PHE A 122 -8.82 -5.83 -12.00
CA PHE A 122 -8.08 -6.56 -10.96
C PHE A 122 -8.94 -7.09 -9.82
N LEU A 123 -10.14 -6.55 -9.60
CA LEU A 123 -11.10 -7.10 -8.62
C LEU A 123 -12.28 -7.75 -9.32
N TRP A 124 -13.09 -6.98 -10.05
CA TRP A 124 -14.40 -7.45 -10.51
C TRP A 124 -14.32 -8.59 -11.52
N ARG A 125 -13.49 -8.47 -12.56
CA ARG A 125 -13.27 -9.56 -13.55
C ARG A 125 -12.63 -10.81 -12.93
N GLN A 126 -11.86 -10.63 -11.87
CA GLN A 126 -11.14 -11.71 -11.19
C GLN A 126 -11.95 -12.32 -10.04
N ASN A 127 -13.16 -11.80 -9.78
CA ASN A 127 -13.95 -12.13 -8.60
C ASN A 127 -13.10 -12.13 -7.32
N ALA A 128 -12.27 -11.09 -7.16
CA ALA A 128 -11.33 -10.93 -6.06
C ALA A 128 -11.66 -9.68 -5.24
N ASN A 129 -11.34 -9.72 -3.95
CA ASN A 129 -11.51 -8.58 -3.02
C ASN A 129 -10.18 -7.94 -2.62
N PHE A 130 -9.04 -8.52 -3.03
CA PHE A 130 -7.72 -7.97 -2.82
C PHE A 130 -6.83 -8.30 -4.01
N ALA A 131 -6.12 -7.29 -4.52
CA ALA A 131 -5.20 -7.42 -5.64
C ALA A 131 -3.87 -6.71 -5.34
N ILE A 132 -2.78 -7.38 -5.67
CA ILE A 132 -1.42 -6.89 -5.47
C ILE A 132 -0.49 -7.52 -6.51
N SER A 133 0.47 -6.76 -7.04
CA SER A 133 1.46 -7.33 -7.93
C SER A 133 2.51 -8.13 -7.18
N ARG A 134 3.04 -9.19 -7.79
CA ARG A 134 4.29 -9.80 -7.33
C ARG A 134 5.50 -8.88 -7.57
N HIS A 135 6.54 -9.03 -6.76
CA HIS A 135 7.81 -8.36 -7.00
C HIS A 135 8.46 -8.83 -8.31
N TYR A 136 9.16 -7.94 -9.01
CA TYR A 136 9.58 -8.16 -10.41
C TYR A 136 10.76 -9.12 -10.59
N ARG A 137 11.49 -9.45 -9.52
CA ARG A 137 12.70 -10.30 -9.56
C ARG A 137 12.79 -11.38 -8.50
N ARG A 138 12.16 -11.18 -7.36
CA ARG A 138 12.31 -12.03 -6.17
C ARG A 138 10.94 -12.47 -5.73
N PHE A 139 10.79 -13.77 -5.47
CA PHE A 139 9.50 -14.39 -5.18
C PHE A 139 9.48 -15.13 -3.84
N ASP A 140 10.64 -15.25 -3.21
CA ASP A 140 10.87 -15.94 -1.96
C ASP A 140 11.31 -14.93 -0.89
N VAL A 141 10.69 -14.99 0.29
CA VAL A 141 10.95 -14.05 1.40
C VAL A 141 12.39 -14.16 1.93
N PHE A 142 12.99 -15.33 1.94
CA PHE A 142 14.37 -15.53 2.37
C PHE A 142 15.34 -14.90 1.38
N VAL A 143 15.07 -15.03 0.08
CA VAL A 143 15.86 -14.35 -0.96
C VAL A 143 15.68 -12.82 -0.89
N GLU A 144 14.46 -12.34 -0.64
CA GLU A 144 14.19 -10.92 -0.41
C GLU A 144 14.93 -10.39 0.83
N ALA A 145 15.01 -11.17 1.90
CA ALA A 145 15.71 -10.78 3.12
C ALA A 145 17.21 -10.58 2.87
N GLU A 146 17.87 -11.52 2.19
CA GLU A 146 19.28 -11.36 1.81
C GLU A 146 19.50 -10.13 0.91
N ALA A 147 18.57 -9.86 -0.02
CA ALA A 147 18.63 -8.66 -0.85
C ALA A 147 18.47 -7.36 -0.03
N ASN A 148 17.61 -7.36 0.99
CA ASN A 148 17.45 -6.21 1.88
C ASN A 148 18.71 -5.97 2.73
N LYS A 149 19.35 -7.02 3.24
CA LYS A 149 20.64 -6.95 3.94
C LYS A 149 21.74 -6.40 3.05
N ALA A 150 21.92 -6.98 1.85
CA ALA A 150 22.93 -6.56 0.89
C ALA A 150 22.75 -5.09 0.46
N ALA A 151 21.51 -4.60 0.38
CA ALA A 151 21.21 -3.22 0.02
C ALA A 151 21.16 -2.25 1.22
N GLY A 152 21.58 -2.69 2.42
CA GLY A 152 21.64 -1.86 3.63
C GLY A 152 20.29 -1.25 4.02
N LYS A 153 19.19 -1.99 3.78
CA LYS A 153 17.84 -1.46 3.91
C LYS A 153 17.35 -1.38 5.35
N TYR A 154 17.91 -2.21 6.22
CA TYR A 154 17.74 -2.29 7.67
C TYR A 154 19.02 -2.90 8.26
N ASP A 155 19.18 -2.83 9.58
CA ASP A 155 20.22 -3.58 10.25
C ASP A 155 20.04 -5.09 10.03
N ASN A 156 21.13 -5.80 9.73
CA ASN A 156 21.08 -7.20 9.37
C ASN A 156 20.49 -8.06 10.50
N SER A 157 20.81 -7.76 11.77
CA SER A 157 20.29 -8.54 12.90
C SER A 157 18.78 -8.39 13.05
N SER A 158 18.22 -7.24 12.69
CA SER A 158 16.76 -7.02 12.71
C SER A 158 16.05 -7.83 11.62
N ILE A 159 16.66 -7.94 10.44
CA ILE A 159 16.14 -8.79 9.35
C ILE A 159 16.27 -10.26 9.73
N ASP A 160 17.42 -10.69 10.26
CA ASP A 160 17.64 -12.07 10.66
C ASP A 160 16.64 -12.50 11.74
N ALA A 161 16.43 -11.68 12.78
CA ALA A 161 15.43 -11.94 13.82
C ALA A 161 14.00 -12.07 13.26
N GLN A 162 13.61 -11.22 12.29
CA GLN A 162 12.31 -11.30 11.65
C GLN A 162 12.15 -12.61 10.86
N VAL A 163 13.15 -12.97 10.06
CA VAL A 163 13.12 -14.15 9.20
C VAL A 163 13.18 -15.44 10.02
N ASP A 164 14.01 -15.48 11.07
CA ASP A 164 14.08 -16.62 11.99
C ASP A 164 12.75 -16.82 12.70
N PHE A 165 12.12 -15.73 13.17
CA PHE A 165 10.77 -15.81 13.72
C PHE A 165 9.79 -16.41 12.70
N TYR A 166 9.82 -15.97 11.43
CA TYR A 166 8.94 -16.53 10.40
C TYR A 166 9.20 -18.00 10.09
N ARG A 167 10.45 -18.47 10.14
CA ARG A 167 10.76 -19.91 10.04
C ARG A 167 10.11 -20.67 11.18
N THR A 168 10.21 -20.17 12.42
CA THR A 168 9.59 -20.82 13.58
C THR A 168 8.06 -20.82 13.51
N GLU A 169 7.46 -19.81 12.87
CA GLU A 169 6.03 -19.71 12.64
C GLU A 169 5.54 -20.51 11.42
N GLY A 170 6.43 -21.24 10.74
CA GLY A 170 6.08 -22.15 9.66
C GLY A 170 6.19 -21.57 8.25
N LEU A 171 6.82 -20.41 8.04
CA LEU A 171 7.12 -19.91 6.71
C LEU A 171 8.17 -20.81 6.04
N THR A 172 7.80 -21.44 4.93
CA THR A 172 8.72 -22.23 4.09
C THR A 172 9.13 -21.43 2.86
N PRO A 173 10.25 -21.79 2.21
CA PRO A 173 10.62 -21.22 0.92
C PRO A 173 9.46 -21.29 -0.08
N TYR A 174 9.39 -20.30 -0.97
CA TYR A 174 8.41 -20.26 -2.03
C TYR A 174 8.62 -21.44 -2.97
N SER A 175 7.51 -22.07 -3.39
CA SER A 175 7.49 -23.11 -4.41
C SER A 175 6.15 -23.09 -5.13
N GLU A 176 6.06 -23.77 -6.28
CA GLU A 176 4.83 -23.89 -7.07
C GLU A 176 3.69 -24.60 -6.32
N ALA A 177 3.97 -25.26 -5.19
CA ALA A 177 2.93 -25.79 -4.31
C ALA A 177 2.02 -24.69 -3.73
N LYS A 178 2.43 -23.41 -3.75
CA LYS A 178 1.63 -22.27 -3.29
C LYS A 178 0.72 -21.68 -4.39
N LEU A 179 0.69 -22.27 -5.59
CA LEU A 179 -0.25 -21.87 -6.63
C LEU A 179 -1.71 -21.90 -6.11
N PRO A 180 -2.55 -20.93 -6.51
CA PRO A 180 -2.35 -19.96 -7.59
C PRO A 180 -1.54 -18.71 -7.20
N ILE A 181 -1.02 -18.61 -5.97
CA ILE A 181 -0.21 -17.47 -5.55
C ILE A 181 1.21 -17.63 -6.07
N ILE A 182 1.62 -16.75 -6.98
CA ILE A 182 2.85 -16.87 -7.77
C ILE A 182 4.10 -16.23 -7.11
N SER A 183 4.01 -15.79 -5.85
CA SER A 183 5.09 -15.17 -5.08
C SER A 183 4.74 -15.01 -3.60
N ASP A 184 5.73 -15.13 -2.71
CA ASP A 184 5.63 -14.68 -1.30
C ASP A 184 6.00 -13.21 -1.11
N VAL A 185 6.60 -12.61 -2.13
CA VAL A 185 7.13 -11.26 -2.12
C VAL A 185 6.28 -10.39 -3.04
N PRO A 186 5.45 -9.48 -2.49
CA PRO A 186 4.72 -8.53 -3.29
C PRO A 186 5.59 -7.36 -3.73
N GLU A 187 5.19 -6.71 -4.82
CA GLU A 187 5.52 -5.31 -5.08
C GLU A 187 4.43 -4.47 -4.44
N GLY A 188 4.64 -4.08 -3.17
CA GLY A 188 3.62 -3.43 -2.35
C GLY A 188 3.29 -1.99 -2.75
N CYS A 189 3.90 -1.41 -3.79
CA CYS A 189 3.71 0.00 -4.13
C CYS A 189 2.31 0.34 -4.68
N VAL A 190 1.49 -0.67 -4.95
CA VAL A 190 0.05 -0.53 -5.20
C VAL A 190 -0.71 -1.61 -4.44
N LEU A 191 -1.81 -1.23 -3.76
CA LEU A 191 -2.81 -2.16 -3.23
C LEU A 191 -4.18 -1.82 -3.80
N ILE A 192 -4.90 -2.82 -4.31
CA ILE A 192 -6.27 -2.65 -4.80
C ILE A 192 -7.16 -3.51 -3.90
N LYS A 193 -8.08 -2.88 -3.17
CA LYS A 193 -8.75 -3.54 -2.05
C LYS A 193 -10.23 -3.19 -1.99
N GLU A 194 -11.05 -4.21 -1.84
CA GLU A 194 -12.40 -4.10 -1.27
C GLU A 194 -12.31 -4.19 0.25
N HIS A 195 -13.02 -3.31 0.96
CA HIS A 195 -13.00 -3.22 2.42
C HIS A 195 -14.10 -4.09 3.03
N ILE A 196 -13.77 -5.36 3.25
CA ILE A 196 -14.62 -6.35 3.91
C ILE A 196 -13.88 -6.93 5.13
N PRO A 197 -14.56 -7.66 6.03
CA PRO A 197 -13.93 -8.14 7.26
C PRO A 197 -12.60 -8.88 7.04
N ILE A 198 -12.52 -9.76 6.04
CA ILE A 198 -11.32 -10.57 5.80
C ILE A 198 -10.12 -9.75 5.28
N THR A 199 -10.35 -8.82 4.34
CA THR A 199 -9.28 -7.98 3.78
C THR A 199 -8.83 -6.90 4.76
N ASN A 200 -9.73 -6.44 5.64
CA ASN A 200 -9.40 -5.54 6.74
C ASN A 200 -8.55 -6.25 7.80
N LEU A 201 -8.96 -7.46 8.21
CA LEU A 201 -8.16 -8.30 9.10
C LEU A 201 -6.78 -8.59 8.52
N PHE A 202 -6.70 -8.98 7.24
CA PHE A 202 -5.44 -9.24 6.55
C PHE A 202 -4.48 -8.06 6.65
N THR A 203 -4.91 -6.86 6.26
CA THR A 203 -4.04 -5.68 6.29
C THR A 203 -3.70 -5.22 7.71
N CYS A 204 -4.57 -5.47 8.70
CA CYS A 204 -4.26 -5.24 10.12
C CYS A 204 -3.16 -6.16 10.61
N LEU A 205 -3.26 -7.47 10.34
CA LEU A 205 -2.23 -8.43 10.72
C LEU A 205 -0.91 -8.16 9.98
N TRP A 206 -0.99 -7.75 8.71
CA TRP A 206 0.18 -7.33 7.95
C TRP A 206 0.84 -6.09 8.55
N PHE A 207 0.05 -5.11 9.00
CA PHE A 207 0.57 -3.95 9.71
C PHE A 207 1.20 -4.33 11.05
N ASN A 208 0.62 -5.26 11.83
CA ASN A 208 1.20 -5.72 13.09
C ASN A 208 2.60 -6.31 12.89
N GLU A 209 2.83 -7.04 11.80
CA GLU A 209 4.15 -7.57 11.47
C GLU A 209 5.16 -6.48 11.08
N VAL A 210 4.71 -5.48 10.32
CA VAL A 210 5.50 -4.29 9.96
C VAL A 210 5.87 -3.46 11.21
N ASP A 211 4.95 -3.33 12.15
CA ASP A 211 5.14 -2.63 13.42
C ASP A 211 6.12 -3.40 14.32
N ARG A 212 5.93 -4.71 14.43
CA ARG A 212 6.73 -5.60 15.28
C ARG A 212 8.18 -5.73 14.82
N PHE A 213 8.41 -5.78 13.50
CA PHE A 213 9.73 -6.05 12.93
C PHE A 213 10.24 -4.85 12.11
N THR A 214 10.50 -5.05 10.83
CA THR A 214 11.00 -4.02 9.92
C THR A 214 9.87 -3.43 9.10
N SER A 215 10.05 -2.19 8.60
CA SER A 215 9.07 -1.56 7.70
C SER A 215 9.06 -2.17 6.28
N ARG A 216 9.75 -3.29 6.06
CA ARG A 216 9.79 -4.04 4.79
C ARG A 216 8.59 -4.97 4.72
N ASP A 217 7.47 -4.39 4.31
CA ASP A 217 6.20 -5.10 4.08
C ASP A 217 6.32 -6.32 3.14
N GLN A 218 7.31 -6.30 2.24
CA GLN A 218 7.68 -7.43 1.39
C GLN A 218 8.06 -8.71 2.16
N LEU A 219 8.64 -8.58 3.36
CA LEU A 219 9.07 -9.73 4.17
C LEU A 219 7.90 -10.34 4.97
N SER A 220 6.92 -9.54 5.33
CA SER A 220 5.80 -9.95 6.20
C SER A 220 4.55 -10.40 5.46
N PHE A 221 4.41 -10.08 4.16
CA PHE A 221 3.22 -10.44 3.38
C PHE A 221 2.95 -11.95 3.37
N GLY A 222 3.97 -12.75 3.03
CA GLY A 222 3.82 -14.20 2.82
C GLY A 222 3.32 -14.92 4.07
N ILE A 223 3.90 -14.64 5.25
CA ILE A 223 3.50 -15.30 6.50
C ILE A 223 2.08 -14.93 6.93
N VAL A 224 1.66 -13.68 6.76
CA VAL A 224 0.29 -13.26 7.13
C VAL A 224 -0.72 -13.88 6.18
N ARG A 225 -0.42 -13.88 4.87
CA ARG A 225 -1.25 -14.54 3.85
C ARG A 225 -1.42 -16.02 4.19
N ASP A 226 -0.32 -16.75 4.40
CA ASP A 226 -0.35 -18.20 4.66
C ASP A 226 -1.17 -18.52 5.92
N LYS A 227 -1.03 -17.73 6.99
CA LYS A 227 -1.83 -17.89 8.21
C LYS A 227 -3.31 -17.67 7.99
N ILE A 228 -3.71 -16.69 7.17
CA ILE A 228 -5.13 -16.46 6.87
C ILE A 228 -5.68 -17.58 5.98
N MET A 229 -4.99 -17.91 4.88
CA MET A 229 -5.44 -18.92 3.91
C MET A 229 -5.48 -20.33 4.51
N ALA A 230 -4.70 -20.61 5.55
CA ALA A 230 -4.80 -21.85 6.32
C ALA A 230 -6.07 -21.96 7.19
N LYS A 231 -6.79 -20.85 7.41
CA LYS A 231 -7.99 -20.79 8.27
C LYS A 231 -9.27 -20.57 7.49
N VAL A 232 -9.20 -19.90 6.34
CA VAL A 232 -10.36 -19.57 5.51
C VAL A 232 -10.04 -19.77 4.04
N ASP A 233 -11.04 -20.19 3.27
CA ASP A 233 -10.96 -20.22 1.82
C ASP A 233 -11.05 -18.78 1.28
N TRP A 234 -9.88 -18.16 1.14
CA TRP A 234 -9.73 -16.78 0.68
C TRP A 234 -8.60 -16.71 -0.33
N HIS A 235 -8.87 -16.12 -1.50
CA HIS A 235 -7.87 -15.91 -2.53
C HIS A 235 -7.53 -14.43 -2.71
N ILE A 236 -6.27 -14.20 -3.10
CA ILE A 236 -5.76 -12.90 -3.51
C ILE A 236 -5.49 -12.95 -5.01
N ASN A 237 -5.89 -11.91 -5.75
CA ASN A 237 -5.43 -11.75 -7.12
C ASN A 237 -3.99 -11.21 -7.12
N MET A 238 -3.02 -12.12 -7.26
CA MET A 238 -1.62 -11.76 -7.42
C MET A 238 -1.22 -11.65 -8.89
N PHE A 239 -1.12 -10.42 -9.40
CA PHE A 239 -0.84 -10.15 -10.81
C PHE A 239 0.64 -9.84 -11.08
N LEU A 240 1.04 -9.74 -12.35
CA LEU A 240 2.43 -9.52 -12.73
C LEU A 240 2.86 -8.05 -12.58
N ASP A 241 4.13 -7.80 -12.24
CA ASP A 241 4.67 -6.43 -12.16
C ASP A 241 4.53 -5.65 -13.48
N CYS A 242 4.64 -6.32 -14.63
CA CYS A 242 4.42 -5.67 -15.93
C CYS A 242 2.99 -5.15 -16.08
N GLU A 243 1.99 -5.81 -15.49
CA GLU A 243 0.62 -5.34 -15.50
C GLU A 243 0.44 -4.13 -14.57
N ARG A 244 1.14 -4.09 -13.44
CA ARG A 244 1.21 -2.90 -12.57
C ARG A 244 1.71 -1.68 -13.34
N ARG A 245 2.80 -1.86 -14.09
CA ARG A 245 3.42 -0.78 -14.89
C ARG A 245 2.54 -0.23 -16.01
N ASN A 246 1.45 -0.91 -16.36
CA ASN A 246 0.48 -0.39 -17.33
C ASN A 246 -0.41 0.72 -16.75
N PHE A 247 -0.55 0.81 -15.43
CA PHE A 247 -1.44 1.79 -14.80
C PHE A 247 -0.76 2.69 -13.77
N VAL A 248 0.45 2.38 -13.33
CA VAL A 248 1.30 3.29 -12.57
C VAL A 248 2.71 3.37 -13.14
N ILE A 249 3.25 4.58 -13.23
CA ILE A 249 4.62 4.82 -13.70
C ILE A 249 5.46 5.48 -12.61
N GLN A 250 6.74 5.14 -12.57
CA GLN A 250 7.71 5.83 -11.72
C GLN A 250 8.30 7.00 -12.53
N VAL A 251 8.13 8.23 -12.05
CA VAL A 251 8.47 9.44 -12.81
C VAL A 251 9.96 9.80 -12.66
N HIS A 252 10.63 9.31 -11.61
CA HIS A 252 12.04 9.54 -11.30
C HIS A 252 12.73 8.31 -10.72
#